data_AF-A0A2V7CL13-F1
#
_entry.id   AF-A0A2V7CL13-F1
#
_cell.length_a   1.000
_cell.length_b   1.000
_cell.length_c   1.000
_cell.angle_alpha   90.00
_cell.angle_beta   90.00
_cell.angle_gamma   90.00
#
_symmetry.space_group_name_H-M   'P 1'
#
loop_
_entity.id
_entity.type
_entity.pdbx_description
1 polymer ?
#
loop_
_entity_poly.entity_id
_entity_poly.type
_entity_poly.pdbx_seq_one_letter_code
_entity_poly.pdbx_strand_id
1 'polypeptide(L)'
;MVSRRTFLSLVAGSMSAPRVAFAQLETRKVALYANVGADLTQYDVDVAGAALTKRATVTLPAGVQYAWPHVSRRYLYVATSSSASGYGPAGTEHHVTAFRIDPASGALTKHGEAIRLPTRPIHMTTDIPSENILVAF
;
A
#
# COMPACT_ATOMS: atom_id res chain seq x y z
N MET A 1 -60.67 28.11 37.95
CA MET A 1 -61.14 27.18 36.89
C MET A 1 -60.17 27.27 35.73
N VAL A 2 -59.28 26.27 35.61
CA VAL A 2 -58.23 26.23 34.57
C VAL A 2 -58.78 25.49 33.37
N SER A 3 -58.81 26.15 32.21
CA SER A 3 -59.37 25.60 30.96
C SER A 3 -58.46 24.52 30.37
N ARG A 4 -59.08 23.41 29.88
CA ARG A 4 -58.46 22.28 29.16
C ARG A 4 -57.58 22.67 27.97
N ARG A 5 -57.62 23.92 27.52
CA ARG A 5 -56.82 24.45 26.40
C ARG A 5 -55.48 25.09 26.78
N THR A 6 -55.13 25.11 28.07
CA THR A 6 -53.87 25.74 28.55
C THR A 6 -52.78 24.72 28.93
N PHE A 7 -52.96 23.44 28.58
CA PHE A 7 -52.16 22.34 29.15
C PHE A 7 -51.13 21.68 28.20
N LEU A 8 -50.89 22.16 26.97
CA LEU A 8 -50.07 21.41 26.00
C LEU A 8 -49.10 22.25 25.15
N SER A 9 -48.22 23.03 25.79
CA SER A 9 -47.06 23.55 25.06
C SER A 9 -45.87 23.75 25.98
N LEU A 10 -45.22 22.63 26.33
CA LEU A 10 -43.89 22.61 26.94
C LEU A 10 -43.00 21.59 26.20
N VAL A 11 -42.05 22.13 25.43
CA VAL A 11 -40.68 21.66 25.14
C VAL A 11 -40.46 20.24 24.58
N ALA A 12 -39.95 20.17 23.34
CA ALA A 12 -38.96 19.17 22.91
C ALA A 12 -38.20 19.66 21.65
N GLY A 13 -37.32 20.65 21.82
CA GLY A 13 -36.32 20.99 20.80
C GLY A 13 -35.04 20.20 21.06
N SER A 14 -34.92 18.98 20.53
CA SER A 14 -33.65 18.27 20.53
C SER A 14 -32.71 18.94 19.52
N MET A 15 -31.72 19.68 20.02
CA MET A 15 -30.63 20.15 19.18
C MET A 15 -29.84 18.93 18.69
N SER A 16 -29.98 18.61 17.40
CA SER A 16 -29.08 17.70 16.71
C SER A 16 -27.74 18.43 16.57
N ALA A 17 -26.88 18.32 17.58
CA ALA A 17 -25.50 18.79 17.46
C ALA A 17 -24.79 17.90 16.43
N PRO A 18 -24.08 18.46 15.44
CA PRO A 18 -23.28 17.65 14.55
C PRO A 18 -22.24 16.93 15.41
N ARG A 19 -22.20 15.60 15.32
CA ARG A 19 -21.06 14.83 15.83
C ARG A 19 -19.85 15.30 15.03
N VAL A 20 -19.04 16.18 15.63
CA VAL A 20 -17.70 16.46 15.13
C VAL A 20 -16.91 15.17 15.38
N ALA A 21 -16.89 14.30 14.37
CA ALA A 21 -16.02 13.15 14.34
C ALA A 21 -14.62 13.69 14.09
N PHE A 22 -13.84 13.84 15.16
CA PHE A 22 -12.40 14.00 15.00
C PHE A 22 -11.88 12.72 14.35
N ALA A 23 -11.24 12.84 13.20
CA ALA A 23 -10.48 11.76 12.62
C ALA A 23 -9.45 11.34 13.67
N GLN A 24 -9.66 10.17 14.28
CA GLN A 24 -8.67 9.57 15.13
C GLN A 24 -7.40 9.49 14.29
N LEU A 25 -6.32 10.10 14.77
CA LEU A 25 -5.03 10.05 14.09
C LEU A 25 -4.61 8.59 14.13
N GLU A 26 -5.04 7.82 13.14
CA GLU A 26 -4.52 6.49 12.88
C GLU A 26 -3.03 6.71 12.69
N THR A 27 -2.25 6.33 13.71
CA THR A 27 -0.80 6.24 13.66
C THR A 27 -0.46 5.12 12.69
N ARG A 28 -0.74 5.34 11.40
CA ARG A 28 -0.35 4.42 10.33
C ARG A 28 1.16 4.43 10.32
N LYS A 29 1.74 3.32 10.79
CA LYS A 29 3.17 3.06 10.62
C LYS A 29 3.51 3.24 9.15
N VAL A 30 4.48 4.10 8.88
CA VAL A 30 5.07 4.21 7.55
C VAL A 30 5.95 2.98 7.36
N ALA A 31 5.55 2.11 6.45
CA ALA A 31 6.39 1.00 6.00
C ALA A 31 7.21 1.48 4.79
N LEU A 32 8.53 1.35 4.89
CA LEU A 32 9.46 1.58 3.78
C LEU A 32 9.92 0.23 3.25
N TYR A 33 9.95 0.08 1.93
CA TYR A 33 10.55 -1.08 1.27
C TYR A 33 11.69 -0.63 0.39
N ALA A 34 12.83 -1.31 0.50
CA ALA A 34 13.99 -1.08 -0.35
C ALA A 34 14.58 -2.42 -0.77
N ASN A 35 15.13 -2.49 -1.98
CA ASN A 35 15.72 -3.72 -2.49
C ASN A 35 17.22 -3.61 -2.74
N VAL A 36 17.91 -4.75 -2.64
CA VAL A 36 19.25 -4.97 -3.20
C VAL A 36 19.18 -6.25 -4.02
N GLY A 37 19.32 -6.12 -5.34
CA GLY A 37 19.09 -7.26 -6.24
C GLY A 37 17.68 -7.81 -6.07
N ALA A 38 17.58 -9.09 -5.76
CA ALA A 38 16.31 -9.81 -5.59
C ALA A 38 15.70 -9.70 -4.17
N ASP A 39 16.47 -9.18 -3.21
CA ASP A 39 16.02 -9.08 -1.82
C ASP A 39 15.27 -7.77 -1.62
N LEU A 40 13.99 -7.85 -1.26
CA LEU A 40 13.14 -6.73 -0.90
C LEU A 40 12.96 -6.69 0.62
N THR A 41 13.60 -5.71 1.26
CA THR A 41 13.61 -5.54 2.71
C THR A 41 12.62 -4.47 3.15
N GLN A 42 11.82 -4.79 4.16
CA GLN A 42 10.98 -3.84 4.89
C GLN A 42 11.82 -3.15 5.98
N TYR A 43 11.57 -1.86 6.17
CA TYR A 43 12.06 -1.06 7.28
C TYR A 43 10.91 -0.37 8.00
N ASP A 44 10.98 -0.34 9.33
CA ASP A 44 10.21 0.63 10.12
C ASP A 44 10.91 1.98 10.06
N VAL A 45 10.14 3.05 9.83
CA VAL A 45 10.65 4.42 9.76
C VAL A 45 10.42 5.12 11.09
N ASP A 46 11.50 5.54 11.73
CA ASP A 46 11.47 6.50 12.84
C ASP A 46 11.79 7.89 12.29
N VAL A 47 10.75 8.69 12.07
CA VAL A 47 10.87 10.05 11.52
C VAL A 47 11.51 11.00 12.54
N ALA A 48 11.19 10.87 13.83
CA ALA A 48 11.68 11.77 14.86
C ALA A 48 13.17 11.50 15.16
N GLY A 49 13.55 10.22 15.22
CA GLY A 49 14.93 9.78 15.39
C GLY A 49 15.76 9.72 14.11
N ALA A 50 15.17 10.04 12.94
CA ALA A 50 15.82 9.95 11.63
C ALA A 50 16.49 8.59 11.36
N ALA A 51 15.81 7.50 11.74
CA ALA A 51 16.37 6.15 11.71
C ALA A 51 15.47 5.17 10.95
N LEU A 52 16.11 4.15 10.37
CA LEU A 52 15.44 3.00 9.76
C LEU A 52 15.80 1.73 10.52
N THR A 53 14.78 0.99 10.96
CA THR A 53 14.99 -0.32 11.60
C THR A 53 14.63 -1.42 10.62
N LYS A 54 15.63 -2.22 10.22
CA LYS A 54 15.42 -3.38 9.33
C LYS A 54 14.44 -4.37 9.96
N ARG A 55 13.47 -4.82 9.17
CA ARG A 55 12.48 -5.83 9.51
C ARG A 55 12.67 -7.08 8.63
N ALA A 56 11.59 -7.62 8.10
CA ALA A 56 11.62 -8.81 7.26
C ALA A 56 12.20 -8.49 5.87
N THR A 57 12.75 -9.52 5.23
CA THR A 57 13.17 -9.50 3.83
C THR A 57 12.49 -10.63 3.09
N VAL A 58 11.97 -10.34 1.91
CA VAL A 58 11.47 -11.36 0.97
C VAL A 58 12.41 -11.40 -0.22
N THR A 59 12.88 -12.60 -0.57
CA THR A 59 13.71 -12.83 -1.76
C THR A 59 12.83 -13.21 -2.94
N LEU A 60 12.92 -12.45 -4.02
CA LEU A 60 12.22 -12.73 -5.28
C LEU A 60 13.06 -13.64 -6.20
N PRO A 61 12.45 -14.26 -7.23
CA PRO A 61 13.19 -15.13 -8.15
C PRO A 61 14.25 -14.41 -9.01
N ALA A 62 14.19 -13.08 -9.12
CA ALA A 62 15.11 -12.28 -9.92
C ALA A 62 15.23 -10.85 -9.35
N GLY A 63 16.15 -10.06 -9.89
CA GLY A 63 16.42 -8.69 -9.42
C GLY A 63 15.20 -7.79 -9.53
N VAL A 64 14.89 -7.04 -8.48
CA VAL A 64 13.79 -6.06 -8.46
C VAL A 64 14.15 -4.87 -9.33
N GLN A 65 13.28 -4.57 -10.29
CA GLN A 65 13.43 -3.49 -11.27
C GLN A 65 12.57 -2.29 -10.91
N TYR A 66 11.35 -2.54 -10.44
CA TYR A 66 10.40 -1.49 -10.09
C TYR A 66 9.39 -2.01 -9.09
N ALA A 67 8.89 -1.13 -8.23
CA ALA A 67 7.78 -1.43 -7.33
C ALA A 67 6.75 -0.31 -7.40
N TRP A 68 5.46 -0.67 -7.42
CA TRP A 68 4.36 0.30 -7.49
C TRP A 68 3.24 -0.08 -6.52
N PRO A 69 2.77 0.86 -5.68
CA PRO A 69 1.73 0.59 -4.70
C PRO A 69 0.34 0.64 -5.36
N HIS A 70 -0.54 -0.26 -4.95
CA HIS A 70 -1.97 -0.13 -5.23
C HIS A 70 -2.56 1.10 -4.51
N VAL A 71 -3.59 1.73 -5.08
CA VAL A 71 -4.25 2.93 -4.50
C VAL A 71 -4.68 2.75 -3.04
N SER A 72 -5.17 1.55 -2.69
CA SER A 72 -5.57 1.20 -1.31
C SER A 72 -4.42 1.10 -0.30
N ARG A 73 -3.16 1.08 -0.77
CA ARG A 73 -1.96 0.82 0.04
C ARG A 73 -1.99 -0.50 0.80
N ARG A 74 -2.82 -1.45 0.37
CA ARG A 74 -2.86 -2.83 0.89
C ARG A 74 -2.06 -3.82 0.05
N TYR A 75 -1.63 -3.41 -1.14
CA TYR A 75 -0.86 -4.24 -2.06
C TYR A 75 0.33 -3.47 -2.63
N LEU A 76 1.38 -4.23 -2.92
CA LEU A 76 2.58 -3.77 -3.61
C LEU A 76 2.82 -4.67 -4.82
N TYR A 77 2.89 -4.08 -6.01
CA TYR A 77 3.30 -4.78 -7.22
C TYR A 77 4.81 -4.62 -7.39
N VAL A 78 5.50 -5.72 -7.63
CA VAL A 78 6.96 -5.74 -7.78
C VAL A 78 7.32 -6.42 -9.08
N ALA A 79 8.01 -5.68 -9.94
CA ALA A 79 8.50 -6.14 -11.23
C ALA A 79 9.95 -6.62 -11.07
N THR A 80 10.27 -7.81 -11.58
CA THR A 80 11.61 -8.40 -11.52
C THR A 80 12.13 -8.82 -12.89
N SER A 81 13.45 -8.91 -13.01
CA SER A 81 14.14 -9.40 -14.21
C SER A 81 15.44 -10.10 -13.85
N SER A 82 15.76 -11.18 -14.56
CA SER A 82 17.07 -11.83 -14.52
C SER A 82 18.08 -11.23 -15.50
N SER A 83 17.72 -10.17 -16.23
CA SER A 83 18.68 -9.49 -17.10
C SER A 83 19.75 -8.79 -16.30
N ALA A 84 20.97 -8.78 -16.82
CA ALA A 84 22.04 -7.99 -16.24
C ALA A 84 21.72 -6.49 -16.29
N SER A 85 22.36 -5.73 -15.41
CA SER A 85 22.33 -4.27 -15.43
C SER A 85 23.07 -3.72 -16.67
N GLY A 86 22.71 -2.50 -17.08
CA GLY A 86 23.31 -1.84 -18.25
C GLY A 86 23.10 -2.61 -19.56
N TYR A 87 24.18 -2.70 -20.36
CA TYR A 87 24.24 -3.43 -21.64
C TYR A 87 24.67 -4.89 -21.49
N GLY A 88 24.52 -5.46 -20.29
CA GLY A 88 24.81 -6.87 -20.04
C GLY A 88 23.82 -7.83 -20.73
N PRO A 89 24.02 -9.15 -20.60
CA PRO A 89 23.19 -10.15 -21.25
C PRO A 89 21.71 -10.04 -20.82
N ALA A 90 20.82 -10.29 -21.78
CA ALA A 90 19.38 -10.39 -21.55
C ALA A 90 19.05 -11.66 -20.76
N GLY A 91 18.21 -11.51 -19.74
CA GLY A 91 17.69 -12.63 -18.95
C GLY A 91 16.39 -13.21 -19.54
N THR A 92 15.96 -14.35 -19.02
CA THR A 92 14.74 -15.06 -19.46
C THR A 92 13.59 -14.99 -18.46
N GLU A 93 13.85 -14.55 -17.23
CA GLU A 93 12.91 -14.58 -16.12
C GLU A 93 12.48 -13.17 -15.78
N HIS A 94 11.29 -12.79 -16.24
CA HIS A 94 10.70 -11.46 -16.01
C HIS A 94 9.29 -11.65 -15.46
N HIS A 95 8.98 -11.03 -14.33
CA HIS A 95 7.69 -11.23 -13.66
C HIS A 95 7.17 -9.96 -13.01
N VAL A 96 5.85 -9.88 -12.84
CA VAL A 96 5.19 -9.02 -11.85
C VAL A 96 4.63 -9.91 -10.76
N THR A 97 5.01 -9.63 -9.51
CA THR A 97 4.47 -10.30 -8.32
C THR A 97 3.68 -9.30 -7.50
N ALA A 98 2.45 -9.65 -7.12
CA ALA A 98 1.69 -8.90 -6.14
C ALA A 98 2.01 -9.39 -4.73
N PHE A 99 2.20 -8.47 -3.81
CA PHE A 99 2.28 -8.73 -2.37
C PHE A 99 1.11 -8.06 -1.66
N ARG A 100 0.53 -8.75 -0.69
CA ARG A 100 -0.33 -8.15 0.33
C ARG A 100 0.54 -7.55 1.43
N ILE A 101 0.20 -6.36 1.87
CA ILE A 101 0.83 -5.66 2.98
C ILE A 101 0.00 -5.91 4.24
N ASP A 102 0.61 -6.50 5.26
CA ASP A 102 -0.02 -6.61 6.57
C ASP A 102 -0.20 -5.19 7.17
N PRO A 103 -1.43 -4.79 7.53
CA PRO A 103 -1.71 -3.41 7.92
C PRO A 103 -1.11 -3.00 9.26
N ALA A 104 -0.81 -3.95 10.14
CA ALA A 104 -0.28 -3.68 11.48
C ALA A 104 1.25 -3.63 11.48
N SER A 105 1.88 -4.55 10.75
CA SER A 105 3.33 -4.74 10.76
C SER A 105 4.04 -4.22 9.52
N GLY A 106 3.36 -4.06 8.38
CA GLY A 106 3.99 -3.78 7.10
C GLY A 106 4.64 -4.99 6.43
N ALA A 107 4.49 -6.20 6.99
CA ALA A 107 5.06 -7.40 6.41
C ALA A 107 4.45 -7.72 5.03
N LEU A 108 5.26 -8.25 4.12
CA LEU A 108 4.82 -8.66 2.78
C LEU A 108 4.52 -10.15 2.73
N THR A 109 3.39 -10.52 2.12
CA THR A 109 3.06 -11.90 1.78
C THR A 109 2.64 -11.98 0.31
N LYS A 110 3.17 -12.95 -0.46
CA LYS A 110 2.80 -13.12 -1.88
C LYS A 110 1.27 -13.23 -2.02
N HIS A 111 0.71 -12.56 -3.01
CA HIS A 111 -0.72 -12.53 -3.30
C HIS A 111 -0.98 -13.08 -4.71
N GLY A 112 -1.35 -14.36 -4.78
CA GLY A 112 -1.55 -15.07 -6.04
C GLY A 112 -0.24 -15.45 -6.73
N GLU A 113 -0.36 -15.93 -7.97
CA GLU A 113 0.80 -16.30 -8.78
C GLU A 113 1.45 -15.12 -9.47
N ALA A 114 2.76 -15.23 -9.69
CA ALA A 114 3.52 -14.21 -10.41
C ALA A 114 3.14 -14.26 -11.89
N ILE A 115 2.93 -13.09 -12.50
CA ILE A 115 2.59 -12.96 -13.91
C ILE A 115 3.88 -12.82 -14.70
N ARG A 116 4.10 -13.69 -15.69
CA ARG A 116 5.27 -13.63 -16.57
C ARG A 116 5.17 -12.44 -17.52
N LEU A 117 6.28 -11.73 -17.68
CA LEU A 117 6.45 -10.65 -18.64
C LEU A 117 7.29 -11.12 -19.84
N PRO A 118 7.08 -10.54 -21.04
CA PRO A 118 7.79 -10.95 -22.25
C PRO A 118 9.27 -10.56 -22.22
N THR A 119 9.60 -9.40 -21.64
CA THR A 119 10.95 -8.83 -21.59
C THR A 119 11.15 -8.07 -20.27
N ARG A 120 12.36 -7.55 -20.06
CA ARG A 120 12.72 -6.81 -18.84
C ARG A 120 11.86 -5.54 -18.69
N PRO A 121 11.12 -5.37 -17.59
CA PRO A 121 10.43 -4.12 -17.31
C PRO A 121 11.42 -3.03 -16.88
N ILE A 122 11.20 -1.81 -17.36
CA ILE A 122 11.94 -0.59 -16.96
C ILE A 122 11.10 0.37 -16.13
N HIS A 123 9.78 0.26 -16.20
CA HIS A 123 8.84 1.06 -15.41
C HIS A 123 7.51 0.33 -15.22
N MET A 124 6.81 0.63 -14.13
CA MET A 124 5.47 0.11 -13.88
C MET A 124 4.62 1.13 -13.12
N THR A 125 3.35 1.23 -13.50
CA THR A 125 2.32 2.01 -12.78
C THR A 125 0.99 1.27 -12.78
N THR A 126 0.01 1.82 -12.08
CA THR A 126 -1.39 1.43 -12.20
C THR A 126 -2.21 2.59 -12.77
N ASP A 127 -3.37 2.26 -13.34
CA ASP A 127 -4.41 3.26 -13.54
C ASP A 127 -4.92 3.80 -12.18
N ILE A 128 -5.67 4.90 -12.23
CA ILE A 128 -6.13 5.61 -11.01
C ILE A 128 -6.83 4.66 -10.00
N PRO A 129 -7.80 3.81 -10.42
CA PRO A 129 -8.43 2.88 -9.48
C PRO A 129 -7.55 1.66 -9.15
N SER A 130 -6.44 1.47 -9.86
CA SER A 130 -5.57 0.29 -9.80
C SER A 130 -6.24 -1.03 -10.20
N GLU A 131 -7.14 -0.96 -11.18
CA GLU A 131 -7.74 -2.13 -11.83
C GLU A 131 -6.78 -2.76 -12.85
N ASN A 132 -5.85 -1.97 -13.39
CA ASN A 132 -4.90 -2.38 -14.42
C ASN A 132 -3.47 -2.01 -14.04
N ILE A 133 -2.52 -2.89 -14.36
CA ILE A 133 -1.08 -2.61 -14.27
C ILE A 133 -0.56 -2.27 -15.66
N LEU A 134 0.11 -1.13 -15.79
CA LEU A 134 0.75 -0.67 -17.01
C LEU A 134 2.26 -0.85 -16.86
N VAL A 135 2.85 -1.61 -17.79
CA VAL A 135 4.29 -1.95 -17.77
C VAL A 135 4.96 -1.38 -19.03
N ALA A 136 6.11 -0.73 -18.84
CA ALA A 136 6.99 -0.33 -19.92
C ALA A 136 8.26 -1.21 -19.93
N PHE A 137 8.76 -1.50 -21.12
CA PHE A 137 9.89 -2.38 -21.40
C PHE A 137 11.07 -1.62 -22.01
#